data_AF-A0A8C9G3T0-F1
#
_entry.id   AF-A0A8C9G3T0-F1
#
_cell.length_a   1.000
_cell.length_b   1.000
_cell.length_c   1.000
_cell.angle_alpha   90.00
_cell.angle_beta   90.00
_cell.angle_gamma   90.00
#
_symmetry.space_group_name_H-M   'P 1'
#
loop_
_entity.id
_entity.type
_entity.pdbx_description
1 polymer ?
#
loop_
_entity_poly.entity_id
_entity_poly.type
_entity_poly.pdbx_seq_one_letter_code
_entity_poly.pdbx_strand_id
1 'polypeptide(L)' 'MSTVAEAVAARHCGLRLLGLSLITNAAPGAAEGGSGDTDEGPTGHQEVLEAAQAGARHLRALLKALAPRLDAQHA' A
#
# COMPACT_ATOMS: atom_id res chain seq x y z
N MET A 1 -5.38 -3.33 -6.38
CA MET A 1 -6.20 -2.21 -6.88
C MET A 1 -7.38 -2.00 -5.95
N SER A 2 -7.29 -1.06 -5.00
CA SER A 2 -8.28 -0.79 -3.94
C SER A 2 -8.13 0.69 -3.45
N THR A 3 -8.54 1.01 -2.22
CA THR A 3 -8.18 2.21 -1.44
C THR A 3 -8.90 3.50 -1.81
N VAL A 4 -9.00 3.85 -3.09
CA VAL A 4 -9.56 5.16 -3.51
C VAL A 4 -11.04 5.28 -3.13
N ALA A 5 -11.86 4.27 -3.46
CA ALA A 5 -13.29 4.31 -3.19
C ALA A 5 -13.59 4.41 -1.68
N GLU A 6 -12.84 3.66 -0.87
CA GLU A 6 -12.94 3.67 0.59
C GLU A 6 -12.53 5.04 1.17
N ALA A 7 -11.45 5.62 0.66
CA ALA A 7 -10.99 6.93 1.09
C ALA A 7 -11.98 8.05 0.75
N VAL A 8 -12.58 8.01 -0.44
CA VAL A 8 -13.62 8.98 -0.85
C VAL A 8 -14.83 8.87 0.08
N ALA A 9 -15.35 7.67 0.31
CA ALA A 9 -16.49 7.45 1.20
C ALA A 9 -16.20 7.95 2.63
N ALA A 10 -15.04 7.61 3.19
CA ALA A 10 -14.68 8.03 4.54
C ALA A 10 -14.51 9.56 4.66
N ARG A 11 -13.93 10.24 3.66
CA ARG A 11 -13.85 11.71 3.63
C ARG A 11 -15.22 12.35 3.48
N HIS A 12 -16.11 11.77 2.68
CA HIS A 12 -17.49 12.24 2.56
C HIS A 12 -18.20 12.22 3.91
N CYS A 13 -17.91 11.22 4.76
CA CYS A 13 -18.40 11.13 6.14
C CYS A 13 -17.64 12.01 7.15
N GLY A 14 -16.70 12.86 6.72
CA GLY A 14 -15.93 13.73 7.61
C GLY A 14 -14.84 13.04 8.43
N LEU A 15 -14.50 11.77 8.12
CA LEU A 15 -13.45 11.05 8.83
C LEU A 15 -12.06 11.55 8.41
N ARG A 16 -11.13 11.60 9.36
CA ARG A 16 -9.71 11.79 9.02
C ARG A 16 -9.13 10.48 8.52
N LEU A 17 -8.23 10.59 7.53
CA LEU A 17 -7.60 9.43 6.92
C LEU A 17 -6.08 9.51 6.98
N LEU A 18 -5.49 8.34 7.23
CA LEU A 18 -4.09 8.03 7.00
C LEU A 18 -4.04 6.89 5.99
N GLY A 19 -3.29 7.06 4.89
CA GLY A 19 -3.05 6.02 3.89
C GLY A 19 -1.64 5.45 4.01
N LEU A 20 -1.51 4.13 3.88
CA LEU A 20 -0.23 3.43 3.87
C LEU A 20 -0.24 2.40 2.73
N SER A 21 0.89 2.24 2.04
CA SER A 21 1.05 1.23 0.99
C SER A 21 2.32 0.42 1.25
N LEU A 22 2.19 -0.90 1.19
CA LEU A 22 3.33 -1.81 1.16
C LEU A 22 3.68 -2.06 -0.30
N ILE A 23 4.88 -1.66 -0.72
CA ILE A 23 5.35 -1.92 -2.07
C ILE A 23 5.73 -3.40 -2.17
N THR A 24 4.98 -4.14 -2.98
CA THR A 24 5.13 -5.60 -3.15
C THR A 24 5.93 -5.99 -4.38
N ASN A 25 6.02 -5.10 -5.37
CA ASN A 25 6.73 -5.34 -6.63
C ASN A 25 7.06 -4.01 -7.29
N ALA A 26 8.05 -4.02 -8.19
CA ALA A 26 8.27 -2.93 -9.13
C ALA A 26 7.19 -2.95 -10.21
N ALA A 27 6.79 -1.79 -10.70
CA ALA A 27 5.89 -1.72 -11.85
C ALA A 27 6.62 -2.21 -13.12
N PRO A 28 5.91 -2.90 -14.04
CA PRO A 28 6.47 -3.23 -15.34
C PRO A 28 7.03 -1.97 -16.02
N GLY A 29 8.24 -2.06 -16.59
CA GLY A 29 8.92 -0.94 -17.24
C GLY A 29 9.63 0.08 -16.33
N ALA A 30 9.69 -0.16 -15.01
CA ALA A 30 10.42 0.73 -14.08
C ALA A 30 11.96 0.61 -14.18
N ALA A 31 12.49 -0.41 -14.85
CA ALA A 31 13.91 -0.54 -15.17
C ALA A 31 14.19 0.06 -16.56
N GLU A 32 14.89 1.20 -16.56
CA GLU A 32 15.44 1.99 -17.67
C GLU A 32 15.04 1.66 -19.13
N GLY A 33 14.34 2.61 -19.77
CA GLY A 33 14.49 2.89 -21.20
C GLY A 33 13.50 2.26 -22.20
N GLY A 34 12.51 1.48 -21.76
CA GLY A 34 11.51 0.88 -22.65
C GLY A 34 10.31 1.78 -22.89
N SER A 35 10.13 2.24 -24.14
CA SER A 35 8.87 2.77 -24.65
C SER A 35 7.71 1.84 -24.31
N GLY A 36 6.56 2.43 -23.98
CA GLY A 36 5.35 1.74 -23.55
C GLY A 36 4.96 0.49 -24.35
N ASP A 37 4.16 -0.32 -23.69
CA ASP A 37 3.46 -1.49 -24.23
C ASP A 37 4.30 -2.77 -24.41
N THR A 38 5.26 -3.03 -23.51
CA THR A 38 5.67 -4.42 -23.28
C THR A 38 4.73 -5.06 -22.28
N ASP A 39 3.80 -5.85 -22.82
CA ASP A 39 3.00 -6.89 -22.18
C ASP A 39 3.91 -7.97 -21.53
N GLU A 40 4.82 -7.55 -20.65
CA GLU A 40 5.49 -8.46 -19.73
C GLU A 40 4.46 -8.78 -18.65
N GLY A 41 3.90 -9.99 -18.77
CA GLY A 41 2.72 -10.46 -18.03
C GLY A 41 2.81 -10.26 -16.51
N PRO A 42 1.68 -10.49 -15.81
CA PRO A 42 1.54 -10.08 -14.42
C PRO A 42 2.73 -10.61 -13.60
N THR A 43 3.57 -9.72 -13.05
CA THR A 43 4.39 -10.02 -11.87
C THR A 43 3.48 -10.82 -10.95
N GLY A 44 3.80 -12.10 -10.77
CA GLY A 44 2.81 -13.11 -10.44
C GLY A 44 2.08 -12.72 -9.16
N HIS A 45 0.77 -12.96 -9.08
CA HIS A 45 0.02 -12.71 -7.85
C HIS A 45 0.70 -13.38 -6.63
N GLN A 46 1.37 -14.50 -6.87
CA GLN A 46 2.18 -15.21 -5.89
C GLN A 46 3.38 -14.38 -5.35
N GLU A 47 4.14 -13.71 -6.20
CA GLU A 47 5.25 -12.83 -5.79
C GLU A 47 4.75 -11.68 -4.91
N VAL A 48 3.63 -11.09 -5.31
CA VAL A 48 2.95 -10.05 -4.54
C VAL A 48 2.57 -10.56 -3.15
N LEU A 49 2.02 -11.78 -3.06
CA LEU A 49 1.66 -12.41 -1.79
C LEU A 49 2.87 -12.70 -0.91
N GLU A 50 3.96 -13.20 -1.49
CA GLU A 50 5.21 -13.49 -0.77
C GLU A 50 5.84 -12.22 -0.21
N ALA A 51 5.94 -11.16 -1.03
CA ALA A 51 6.41 -9.86 -0.58
C ALA A 51 5.51 -9.27 0.52
N ALA A 52 4.19 -9.41 0.38
CA ALA A 52 3.23 -8.99 1.40
C ALA A 52 3.43 -9.74 2.73
N GLN A 53 3.62 -11.07 2.67
CA GLN A 53 3.88 -11.91 3.84
C GLN A 53 5.20 -11.53 4.51
N ALA A 54 6.26 -11.31 3.73
CA ALA A 54 7.56 -10.86 4.24
C ALA A 54 7.48 -9.48 4.92
N GLY A 55 6.70 -8.56 4.35
CA GLY A 55 6.48 -7.22 4.89
C GLY A 55 5.54 -7.16 6.10
N ALA A 56 4.70 -8.18 6.32
CA ALA A 56 3.65 -8.17 7.34
C ALA A 56 4.19 -7.95 8.76
N ARG A 57 5.38 -8.49 9.08
CA ARG A 57 6.01 -8.28 10.39
C ARG A 57 6.33 -6.81 10.65
N HIS A 58 6.89 -6.13 9.65
CA HIS A 58 7.25 -4.71 9.77
C HIS A 58 6.01 -3.82 9.80
N LEU A 59 5.02 -4.10 8.94
CA LEU A 59 3.75 -3.37 8.96
C LEU A 59 3.03 -3.51 10.31
N ARG A 60 3.02 -4.72 10.90
CA ARG A 60 2.44 -4.94 12.23
C ARG A 60 3.17 -4.14 13.32
N ALA A 61 4.49 -4.13 13.30
CA ALA A 61 5.28 -3.36 14.26
C ALA A 61 5.01 -1.85 14.12
N LEU A 62 4.97 -1.35 12.88
CA LEU A 62 4.66 0.04 12.57
C LEU A 62 3.27 0.43 13.10
N LEU A 63 2.23 -0.35 12.78
CA LEU A 63 0.87 -0.05 13.21
C LEU A 63 0.73 -0.05 14.74
N LYS A 64 1.37 -1.01 15.44
CA LYS A 64 1.39 -1.05 16.92
C LYS A 64 2.06 0.18 17.53
N ALA A 65 3.13 0.68 16.91
CA ALA A 65 3.82 1.88 17.39
C ALA A 65 3.10 3.18 17.01
N LEU A 66 2.40 3.19 15.88
CA LEU A 66 1.75 4.38 15.33
C LEU A 66 0.40 4.65 15.97
N ALA A 67 -0.43 3.62 16.21
CA ALA A 67 -1.79 3.80 16.70
C ALA A 67 -1.89 4.63 18.00
N PRO A 68 -1.08 4.39 19.06
CA PRO A 68 -1.13 5.21 20.27
C PRO A 68 -0.75 6.67 20.05
N ARG A 69 0.12 6.95 19.07
CA ARG A 69 0.55 8.31 18.72
C ARG A 69 -0.54 9.06 17.99
N LEU A 70 -1.30 8.37 17.14
CA LEU A 70 -2.47 8.94 16.48
C LEU A 70 -3.59 9.23 17.46
N ASP A 71 -3.75 8.43 18.51
CA ASP A 71 -4.73 8.71 19.57
C ASP A 71 -4.32 9.96 20.38
N ALA A 72 -3.05 10.00 20.83
CA ALA A 72 -2.53 11.11 21.63
C ALA A 72 -2.48 12.47 20.92
N GLN A 73 -2.38 12.51 19.58
CA GLN A 73 -2.43 13.77 18.83
C GLN A 73 -3.84 14.37 18.73
N HIS A 74 -4.86 13.62 19.18
CA HIS A 74 -6.26 13.96 18.95
C HIS A 74 -7.15 13.83 20.19
N ALA A 75 -6.56 13.51 21.36
CA ALA A 75 -7.12 13.77 22.68
C ALA A 75 -6.86 15.23 23.07
#